data_AF-A0A8J4XQS8-F1
#
_entry.id   AF-A0A8J4XQS8-F1
#
_cell.length_a   1.000
_cell.length_b   1.000
_cell.length_c   1.000
_cell.angle_alpha   90.00
_cell.angle_beta   90.00
_cell.angle_gamma   90.00
#
_symmetry.space_group_name_H-M   'P 1'
#
loop_
_entity.id
_entity.type
_entity.pdbx_description
1 polymer ?
#
loop_
_entity_poly.entity_id
_entity_poly.type
_entity_poly.pdbx_seq_one_letter_code
_entity_poly.pdbx_strand_id
1 'polypeptide(L)'
;MAGRVHVDDSVIERRLRPLRGTNKKAVQEADKVLRKQPALHCARVLKGLALLRLGRRGECEALVAAVTKDAPTDEATLQALTICYREMHTPDQICRVYENAVKGEPGNEELLSHLFMSYVRVGDYKNQHQAAMKLYKLKPKNPYYFWAVMSHVMQAHKLGDAKSKEVCLLLAERMVNNFVKNGKIEAEAEVMTYLHILETQGKYEEALAVVDGPLASRVIHQPGNFLPLRRAHYHTRLKHWAQAATVYRDLITQEPDNWQHYVEYIRSVIHLTTEASPAEDPIAEAAEFLSGVRRKAVEERNKDRGPVLGLLQLAKALQEAGWGGRIEALCGDPLDLLLSYIEGYGDKMCCYGDLVNFLALVPGARVGELLGRVRALCRLSASGVPLDETHTANENPAFANGVVKTPTTALNTGRKMVTRISGATGAARGVYERCDMKHIQLDTLGHVLALQALDTGSYTTAAAIFSNTLKFFMANYKDTSDPLISSYKYGSLTRIPEFVEFRERLSNSLHFATVTAEQMLLDLTSDVSSHGQLVEAVQQMDIDPATDRTDWHHLTDNRDLAVMNTWEPPHRCLQEEDIVASVAADTALLRLRNLTLRLVGAACALTHPPHHHNTLSSTANKENR
;
A
#
# COMPACT_ATOMS: atom_id res chain seq x y z
N MET A 1 44.86 4.32 34.32
CA MET A 1 43.47 4.08 34.77
C MET A 1 42.87 5.42 35.17
N ALA A 2 42.10 6.05 34.30
CA ALA A 2 41.29 7.22 34.63
C ALA A 2 39.83 6.74 34.64
N GLY A 3 39.21 6.77 35.82
CA GLY A 3 37.90 6.19 36.07
C GLY A 3 36.83 6.82 35.19
N ARG A 4 36.19 5.99 34.36
CA ARG A 4 34.86 6.29 33.81
C ARG A 4 33.93 6.44 35.02
N VAL A 5 33.55 7.67 35.32
CA VAL A 5 32.47 7.97 36.26
C VAL A 5 31.22 7.31 35.67
N HIS A 6 30.82 6.18 36.25
CA HIS A 6 29.57 5.52 35.94
C HIS A 6 28.46 6.45 36.46
N VAL A 7 28.02 7.38 35.62
CA VAL A 7 26.82 8.17 35.91
C VAL A 7 25.65 7.22 35.75
N ASP A 8 24.97 6.97 36.86
CA ASP A 8 23.82 6.08 37.01
C ASP A 8 22.74 6.43 35.96
N ASP A 9 22.50 5.52 35.00
CA ASP A 9 21.57 5.71 33.87
C ASP A 9 20.16 6.09 34.34
N SER A 10 19.79 5.68 35.56
CA SER A 10 18.51 5.99 36.21
C SER A 10 18.33 7.50 36.50
N VAL A 11 19.40 8.22 36.79
CA VAL A 11 19.39 9.67 37.09
C VAL A 11 19.29 10.49 35.82
N ILE A 12 19.96 10.02 34.75
CA ILE A 12 19.88 10.63 33.42
C ILE A 12 18.46 10.47 32.88
N GLU A 13 17.89 9.26 32.93
CA GLU A 13 16.52 8.99 32.45
C GLU A 13 15.46 9.83 33.19
N ARG A 14 15.60 9.99 34.51
CA ARG A 14 14.72 10.84 35.34
C ARG A 14 14.84 12.33 35.02
N ARG A 15 16.00 12.80 34.55
CA ARG A 15 16.24 14.19 34.09
C ARG A 15 15.83 14.43 32.64
N LEU A 16 15.75 13.39 31.82
CA LEU A 16 15.31 13.47 30.42
C LEU A 16 13.77 13.40 30.27
N ARG A 17 13.06 12.78 31.23
CA ARG A 17 11.58 12.70 31.27
C ARG A 17 10.84 14.04 31.04
N PRO A 18 11.23 15.16 31.67
CA PRO A 18 10.58 16.46 31.49
C PRO A 18 10.71 17.04 30.07
N LEU A 19 11.70 16.60 29.29
CA LEU A 19 11.94 17.06 27.91
C LEU A 19 10.90 16.53 26.91
N ARG A 20 10.05 15.59 27.34
CA ARG A 20 8.91 15.07 26.56
C ARG A 20 7.64 15.93 26.68
N GLY A 21 7.70 17.06 27.38
CA GLY A 21 6.59 18.01 27.52
C GLY A 21 6.43 18.96 26.32
N THR A 22 5.64 20.03 26.49
CA THR A 22 5.44 21.07 25.46
C THR A 22 6.77 21.66 24.97
N ASN A 23 6.96 21.80 23.65
CA ASN A 23 8.25 22.17 23.01
C ASN A 23 8.95 23.39 23.65
N LYS A 24 8.21 24.45 24.02
CA LYS A 24 8.79 25.63 24.69
C LYS A 24 9.37 25.33 26.08
N LYS A 25 8.70 24.49 26.88
CA LYS A 25 9.19 24.06 28.19
C LYS A 25 10.34 23.06 28.05
N ALA A 26 10.31 22.22 27.02
CA ALA A 26 11.39 21.27 26.72
C ALA A 26 12.71 22.00 26.44
N VAL A 27 12.70 23.12 25.71
CA VAL A 27 13.91 23.96 25.51
C VAL A 27 14.42 24.52 26.85
N GLN A 28 13.54 25.06 27.69
CA GLN A 28 13.92 25.63 28.99
C GLN A 28 14.51 24.60 29.95
N GLU A 29 13.92 23.41 30.02
CA GLU A 29 14.44 22.31 30.83
C GLU A 29 15.76 21.76 30.27
N ALA A 30 15.90 21.69 28.94
CA ALA A 30 17.17 21.30 28.31
C ALA A 30 18.28 22.30 28.65
N ASP A 31 17.99 23.60 28.62
CA ASP A 31 18.95 24.63 29.02
C ASP A 31 19.34 24.53 30.50
N LYS A 32 18.41 24.19 31.40
CA LYS A 32 18.72 23.93 32.81
C LYS A 32 19.65 22.73 32.99
N VAL A 33 19.42 21.66 32.22
CA VAL A 33 20.27 20.45 32.24
C VAL A 33 21.66 20.77 31.68
N LEU A 34 21.74 21.49 30.56
CA LEU A 34 23.01 21.87 29.93
C LEU A 34 23.82 22.86 30.77
N ARG A 35 23.17 23.72 31.58
CA ARG A 35 23.88 24.56 32.58
C ARG A 35 24.55 23.73 33.67
N LYS A 36 23.96 22.60 34.06
CA LYS A 36 24.51 21.69 35.10
C LYS A 36 25.54 20.71 34.53
N GLN A 37 25.32 20.23 33.31
CA GLN A 37 26.18 19.28 32.61
C GLN A 37 26.32 19.71 31.14
N PRO A 38 27.27 20.61 30.83
CA PRO A 38 27.45 21.11 29.48
C PRO A 38 27.80 20.01 28.48
N ALA A 39 28.47 18.95 28.92
CA ALA A 39 28.96 17.83 28.10
C ALA A 39 27.91 16.75 27.77
N LEU A 40 26.66 16.87 28.24
CA LEU A 40 25.64 15.85 27.99
C LEU A 40 25.09 15.98 26.56
N HIS A 41 25.57 15.12 25.64
CA HIS A 41 25.18 15.13 24.23
C HIS A 41 23.67 14.92 24.02
N CYS A 42 23.06 13.96 24.72
CA CYS A 42 21.62 13.69 24.65
C CYS A 42 20.75 14.94 24.90
N ALA A 43 21.09 15.74 25.92
CA ALA A 43 20.33 16.97 26.22
C ALA A 43 20.47 18.04 25.14
N ARG A 44 21.63 18.14 24.47
CA ARG A 44 21.82 19.05 23.32
C ARG A 44 20.97 18.63 22.12
N VAL A 45 20.92 17.33 21.83
CA VAL A 45 20.13 16.79 20.72
C VAL A 45 18.63 16.97 20.99
N LEU A 46 18.15 16.69 22.20
CA LEU A 46 16.75 16.92 22.57
C LEU A 46 16.36 18.41 22.56
N LYS A 47 17.29 19.32 22.89
CA LYS A 47 17.10 20.77 22.68
C LYS A 47 16.93 21.07 21.19
N GLY A 48 17.80 20.52 20.34
CA GLY A 48 17.68 20.63 18.88
C GLY A 48 16.32 20.14 18.37
N LEU A 49 15.86 18.98 18.84
CA LEU A 49 14.54 18.44 18.51
C LEU A 49 13.40 19.39 18.88
N ALA A 50 13.45 19.96 20.09
CA ALA A 50 12.43 20.90 20.54
C ALA A 50 12.44 22.21 19.71
N LEU A 51 13.63 22.67 19.28
CA LEU A 51 13.77 23.83 18.37
C LEU A 51 13.25 23.54 16.97
N LEU A 52 13.50 22.33 16.45
CA LEU A 52 12.97 21.88 15.16
C LEU A 52 11.44 21.93 15.16
N ARG A 53 10.81 21.41 16.21
CA ARG A 53 9.34 21.44 16.39
C ARG A 53 8.77 22.84 16.65
N LEU A 54 9.62 23.84 16.87
CA LEU A 54 9.24 25.26 16.96
C LEU A 54 9.50 26.01 15.63
N GLY A 55 9.91 25.32 14.57
CA GLY A 55 10.18 25.90 13.24
C GLY A 55 11.60 26.45 13.07
N ARG A 56 12.48 26.35 14.07
CA ARG A 56 13.86 26.85 14.02
C ARG A 56 14.83 25.78 13.50
N ARG A 57 14.70 25.42 12.22
CA ARG A 57 15.44 24.33 11.58
C ARG A 57 16.96 24.55 11.58
N GLY A 58 17.44 25.73 11.19
CA GLY A 58 18.89 26.00 11.08
C GLY A 58 19.66 25.85 12.40
N GLU A 59 19.05 26.24 13.52
CA GLU A 59 19.67 26.05 14.85
C GLU A 59 19.70 24.59 15.29
N CYS A 60 18.68 23.81 14.91
CA CYS A 60 18.67 22.38 15.15
C CYS A 60 19.82 21.70 14.39
N GLU A 61 19.94 21.99 13.09
CA GLU A 61 20.99 21.42 12.24
C GLU A 61 22.39 21.74 12.78
N ALA A 62 22.64 22.98 13.22
CA ALA A 62 23.91 23.36 13.82
C ALA A 62 24.23 22.57 15.11
N LEU A 63 23.24 22.40 16.01
CA LEU A 63 23.41 21.64 17.25
C LEU A 63 23.63 20.15 17.00
N VAL A 64 22.87 19.57 16.07
CA VAL A 64 22.94 18.15 15.71
C VAL A 64 24.27 17.83 15.00
N ALA A 65 24.74 18.72 14.12
CA ALA A 65 26.03 18.59 13.46
C ALA A 65 27.22 18.64 14.44
N ALA A 66 27.14 19.52 15.45
CA ALA A 66 28.15 19.59 16.50
C ALA A 66 28.25 18.28 17.30
N VAL A 67 27.11 17.71 17.71
CA VAL A 67 27.08 16.44 18.45
C VAL A 67 27.53 15.26 17.57
N THR A 68 27.21 15.28 16.28
CA THR A 68 27.61 14.22 15.34
C THR A 68 29.13 14.18 15.13
N LYS A 69 29.81 15.34 15.18
CA LYS A 69 31.28 15.41 15.14
C LYS A 69 31.96 14.72 16.32
N ASP A 70 31.33 14.74 17.49
CA ASP A 70 31.86 14.14 18.71
C ASP A 70 31.73 12.60 18.75
N ALA A 71 31.15 11.99 17.71
CA ALA A 71 30.99 10.54 17.51
C ALA A 71 30.46 9.80 18.77
N PRO A 72 29.24 10.11 19.24
CA PRO A 72 28.67 9.48 20.43
C PRO A 72 28.44 7.99 20.21
N THR A 73 28.76 7.18 21.23
CA THR A 73 28.45 5.74 21.27
C THR A 73 27.27 5.41 22.19
N ASP A 74 26.77 6.40 22.95
CA ASP A 74 25.71 6.19 23.93
C ASP A 74 24.33 6.05 23.28
N GLU A 75 23.58 5.02 23.69
CA GLU A 75 22.30 4.65 23.08
C GLU A 75 21.28 5.79 23.13
N ALA A 76 21.19 6.50 24.26
CA ALA A 76 20.25 7.59 24.45
C ALA A 76 20.48 8.75 23.47
N THR A 77 21.75 9.15 23.23
CA THR A 77 22.07 10.17 22.23
C THR A 77 21.82 9.66 20.82
N LEU A 78 22.19 8.41 20.50
CA LEU A 78 21.95 7.82 19.17
C LEU A 78 20.46 7.73 18.82
N GLN A 79 19.62 7.36 19.79
CA GLN A 79 18.17 7.33 19.62
C GLN A 79 17.60 8.74 19.46
N ALA A 80 18.07 9.72 20.24
CA ALA A 80 17.66 11.12 20.09
C ALA A 80 18.07 11.69 18.72
N LEU A 81 19.27 11.36 18.22
CA LEU A 81 19.75 11.75 16.90
C LEU A 81 18.89 11.11 15.80
N THR A 82 18.56 9.82 15.94
CA THR A 82 17.67 9.10 15.02
C THR A 82 16.31 9.79 14.90
N ILE A 83 15.72 10.22 16.03
CA ILE A 83 14.45 10.96 16.03
C ILE A 83 14.60 12.32 15.34
N CYS A 84 15.68 13.07 15.61
CA CYS A 84 15.93 14.36 14.98
C CYS A 84 16.08 14.23 13.46
N TYR A 85 16.96 13.35 12.99
CA TYR A 85 17.20 13.14 11.56
C TYR A 85 15.97 12.61 10.83
N ARG A 86 15.11 11.85 11.52
CA ARG A 86 13.80 11.43 10.98
C ARG A 86 12.84 12.61 10.83
N GLU A 87 12.75 13.50 11.81
CA GLU A 87 11.92 14.72 11.72
C GLU A 87 12.48 15.76 10.73
N MET A 88 13.79 15.73 10.44
CA MET A 88 14.42 16.56 9.41
C MET A 88 14.32 15.98 7.99
N HIS A 89 13.72 14.80 7.83
CA HIS A 89 13.64 14.07 6.54
C HIS A 89 15.01 13.76 5.90
N THR A 90 16.06 13.56 6.72
CA THR A 90 17.42 13.21 6.25
C THR A 90 17.88 11.87 6.85
N PRO A 91 17.29 10.75 6.42
CA PRO A 91 17.56 9.43 6.99
C PRO A 91 19.00 8.93 6.75
N ASP A 92 19.68 9.39 5.71
CA ASP A 92 21.05 8.97 5.37
C ASP A 92 22.08 9.30 6.46
N GLN A 93 21.85 10.39 7.20
CA GLN A 93 22.72 10.77 8.31
C GLN A 93 22.62 9.78 9.48
N ILE A 94 21.49 9.09 9.63
CA ILE A 94 21.29 8.05 10.65
C ILE A 94 22.27 6.91 10.40
N CYS A 95 22.45 6.49 9.15
CA CYS A 95 23.43 5.46 8.79
C CYS A 95 24.85 5.85 9.20
N ARG A 96 25.27 7.08 8.86
CA ARG A 96 26.62 7.58 9.22
C ARG A 96 26.87 7.62 10.72
N VAL A 97 25.87 8.03 11.49
CA VAL A 97 25.94 8.07 12.95
C VAL A 97 26.16 6.66 13.52
N TYR A 98 25.39 5.66 13.09
CA TYR A 98 25.57 4.29 13.55
C TYR A 98 26.83 3.62 13.00
N GLU A 99 27.28 3.94 11.79
CA GLU A 99 28.56 3.47 11.26
C GLU A 99 29.73 3.91 12.14
N ASN A 100 29.72 5.17 12.59
CA ASN A 100 30.75 5.70 13.49
C ASN A 100 30.68 5.06 14.88
N ALA A 101 29.47 4.85 15.42
CA ALA A 101 29.28 4.16 16.69
C ALA A 101 29.81 2.71 16.65
N VAL A 102 29.53 1.97 15.57
CA VAL A 102 30.01 0.59 15.36
C VAL A 102 31.53 0.55 15.15
N LYS A 103 32.15 1.57 14.54
CA LYS A 103 33.62 1.65 14.48
C LYS A 103 34.25 1.81 15.86
N GLY A 104 33.58 2.53 16.77
CA GLY A 104 34.01 2.67 18.16
C GLY A 104 33.86 1.37 18.96
N GLU A 105 32.74 0.67 18.80
CA GLU A 105 32.44 -0.60 19.50
C GLU A 105 31.98 -1.71 18.54
N PRO A 106 32.91 -2.37 17.80
CA PRO A 106 32.54 -3.36 16.79
C PRO A 106 31.89 -4.64 17.31
N GLY A 107 32.00 -4.92 18.62
CA GLY A 107 31.48 -6.12 19.27
C GLY A 107 30.06 -5.99 19.83
N ASN A 108 29.42 -4.82 19.71
CA ASN A 108 28.09 -4.59 20.27
C ASN A 108 26.98 -5.05 19.31
N GLU A 109 26.20 -6.06 19.72
CA GLU A 109 25.08 -6.63 18.95
C GLU A 109 23.99 -5.60 18.67
N GLU A 110 23.68 -4.75 19.65
CA GLU A 110 22.58 -3.78 19.55
C GLU A 110 22.92 -2.66 18.57
N LEU A 111 24.14 -2.13 18.62
CA LEU A 111 24.60 -1.11 17.68
C LEU A 111 24.63 -1.64 16.23
N LEU A 112 25.06 -2.88 16.01
CA LEU A 112 25.03 -3.52 14.70
C LEU A 112 23.60 -3.76 14.21
N SER A 113 22.69 -4.16 15.10
CA SER A 113 21.26 -4.31 14.79
C SER A 113 20.62 -2.96 14.42
N HIS A 114 20.92 -1.89 15.17
CA HIS A 114 20.46 -0.55 14.84
C HIS A 114 21.05 -0.01 13.54
N LEU A 115 22.32 -0.31 13.25
CA LEU A 115 22.95 0.00 11.97
C LEU A 115 22.23 -0.72 10.82
N PHE A 116 21.95 -2.02 10.95
CA PHE A 116 21.15 -2.76 9.97
C PHE A 116 19.79 -2.10 9.75
N MET A 117 19.07 -1.76 10.82
CA MET A 117 17.76 -1.09 10.74
C MET A 117 17.85 0.32 10.14
N SER A 118 18.98 1.02 10.27
CA SER A 118 19.18 2.30 9.58
C SER A 118 19.28 2.11 8.07
N TYR A 119 20.00 1.09 7.59
CA TYR A 119 20.06 0.76 6.16
C TYR A 119 18.71 0.29 5.60
N VAL A 120 17.91 -0.44 6.40
CA VAL A 120 16.53 -0.81 6.03
C VAL A 120 15.68 0.43 5.73
N ARG A 121 15.76 1.48 6.56
CA ARG A 121 14.98 2.71 6.38
C ARG A 121 15.33 3.41 5.07
N VAL A 122 16.62 3.55 4.80
CA VAL A 122 17.15 4.22 3.60
C VAL A 122 16.97 3.37 2.33
N GLY A 123 16.83 2.05 2.47
CA GLY A 123 16.79 1.14 1.31
C GLY A 123 18.16 0.91 0.68
N ASP A 124 19.22 0.96 1.50
CA ASP A 124 20.58 0.56 1.09
C ASP A 124 20.79 -0.93 1.36
N TYR A 125 20.31 -1.73 0.43
CA TYR A 125 20.29 -3.19 0.57
C TYR A 125 21.69 -3.84 0.48
N LYS A 126 22.68 -3.14 -0.10
CA LYS A 126 24.06 -3.65 -0.20
C LYS A 126 24.75 -3.59 1.17
N ASN A 127 24.66 -2.44 1.83
CA ASN A 127 25.22 -2.28 3.16
C ASN A 127 24.40 -3.02 4.23
N GLN A 128 23.09 -3.15 4.00
CA GLN A 128 22.21 -4.01 4.80
C GLN A 128 22.71 -5.46 4.86
N HIS A 129 23.02 -6.07 3.71
CA HIS A 129 23.56 -7.43 3.65
C HIS A 129 24.89 -7.55 4.44
N GLN A 130 25.81 -6.60 4.25
CA GLN A 130 27.10 -6.62 4.93
C GLN A 130 26.95 -6.51 6.46
N ALA A 131 26.05 -5.64 6.93
CA ALA A 131 25.75 -5.49 8.34
C ALA A 131 25.15 -6.77 8.93
N ALA A 132 24.20 -7.40 8.24
CA ALA A 132 23.59 -8.67 8.67
C ALA A 132 24.61 -9.81 8.74
N MET A 133 25.52 -9.93 7.77
CA MET A 133 26.56 -10.94 7.79
C MET A 133 27.60 -10.71 8.90
N LYS A 134 27.94 -9.45 9.20
CA LYS A 134 28.79 -9.12 10.36
C LYS A 134 28.10 -9.51 11.67
N LEU A 135 26.80 -9.21 11.79
CA LEU A 135 25.98 -9.56 12.95
C LEU A 135 25.89 -11.08 13.14
N TYR A 136 25.68 -11.84 12.05
CA TYR A 136 25.67 -13.30 12.08
C TYR A 136 27.02 -13.91 12.48
N LYS A 137 28.14 -13.33 12.02
CA LYS A 137 29.50 -13.76 12.44
C LYS A 137 29.77 -13.50 13.92
N LEU A 138 29.25 -12.39 14.45
CA LEU A 138 29.38 -12.06 15.88
C LEU A 138 28.53 -12.99 16.74
N LYS A 139 27.26 -13.21 16.35
CA LYS A 139 26.34 -14.14 17.02
C LYS A 139 25.57 -14.95 15.96
N PRO A 140 25.83 -16.26 15.82
CA PRO A 140 25.25 -17.09 14.78
C PRO A 140 23.79 -17.46 15.08
N LYS A 141 22.88 -16.49 15.06
CA LYS A 141 21.43 -16.68 15.16
C LYS A 141 20.82 -16.78 13.76
N ASN A 142 19.94 -17.74 13.51
CA ASN A 142 19.31 -17.92 12.20
C ASN A 142 18.59 -16.67 11.66
N PRO A 143 17.84 -15.89 12.46
CA PRO A 143 17.19 -14.68 11.96
C PRO A 143 18.15 -13.69 11.29
N TYR A 144 19.36 -13.51 11.81
CA TYR A 144 20.36 -12.61 11.22
C TYR A 144 20.87 -13.10 9.87
N TYR A 145 20.94 -14.41 9.67
CA TYR A 145 21.25 -14.98 8.37
C TYR A 145 20.12 -14.71 7.36
N PHE A 146 18.87 -14.92 7.77
CA PHE A 146 17.70 -14.65 6.92
C PHE A 146 17.48 -13.15 6.67
N TRP A 147 17.96 -12.26 7.54
CA TRP A 147 18.05 -10.83 7.25
C TRP A 147 19.01 -10.56 6.08
N ALA A 148 20.16 -11.25 6.04
CA ALA A 148 21.10 -11.15 4.93
C ALA A 148 20.53 -11.73 3.62
N VAL A 149 19.79 -12.84 3.70
CA VAL A 149 19.06 -13.42 2.55
C VAL A 149 18.03 -12.44 2.02
N MET A 150 17.19 -11.88 2.91
CA MET A 150 16.16 -10.92 2.53
C MET A 150 16.77 -9.64 1.95
N SER A 151 17.97 -9.24 2.37
CA SER A 151 18.69 -8.11 1.77
C SER A 151 19.03 -8.36 0.29
N HIS A 152 19.35 -9.60 -0.11
CA HIS A 152 19.54 -9.96 -1.52
C HIS A 152 18.23 -9.99 -2.29
N VAL A 153 17.15 -10.49 -1.69
CA VAL A 153 15.81 -10.44 -2.28
C VAL A 153 15.41 -8.99 -2.54
N MET A 154 15.63 -8.08 -1.59
CA MET A 154 15.31 -6.66 -1.77
C MET A 154 16.21 -5.97 -2.80
N GLN A 155 17.49 -6.33 -2.92
CA GLN A 155 18.33 -5.87 -4.04
C GLN A 155 17.73 -6.26 -5.39
N ALA A 156 17.22 -7.50 -5.50
CA ALA A 156 16.60 -7.99 -6.71
C ALA A 156 15.32 -7.22 -7.10
N HIS A 157 14.59 -6.68 -6.12
CA HIS A 157 13.40 -5.85 -6.36
C HIS A 157 13.75 -4.43 -6.82
N LYS A 158 14.84 -3.84 -6.30
CA LYS A 158 15.30 -2.48 -6.66
C LYS A 158 15.95 -2.42 -8.04
N LEU A 159 16.58 -3.50 -8.47
CA LEU A 159 17.31 -3.55 -9.74
C LEU A 159 16.32 -3.75 -10.90
N GLY A 160 16.30 -2.81 -11.85
CA GLY A 160 15.48 -2.93 -13.07
C GLY A 160 16.05 -3.90 -14.12
N ASP A 161 17.33 -4.28 -14.02
CA ASP A 161 17.96 -5.21 -14.95
C ASP A 161 17.67 -6.67 -14.58
N ALA A 162 17.09 -7.41 -15.53
CA ALA A 162 16.67 -8.80 -15.35
C ALA A 162 17.84 -9.73 -14.96
N LYS A 163 19.03 -9.54 -15.55
CA LYS A 163 20.20 -10.38 -15.24
C LYS A 163 20.69 -10.14 -13.81
N SER A 164 20.77 -8.87 -13.41
CA SER A 164 21.19 -8.50 -12.05
C SER A 164 20.18 -9.01 -11.00
N LYS A 165 18.88 -8.96 -11.30
CA LYS A 165 17.82 -9.55 -10.49
C LYS A 165 18.01 -11.05 -10.30
N GLU A 166 18.24 -11.79 -11.39
CA GLU A 166 18.48 -13.24 -11.37
C GLU A 166 19.70 -13.60 -10.52
N VAL A 167 20.82 -12.89 -10.68
CA VAL A 167 22.04 -13.12 -9.89
C VAL A 167 21.79 -12.94 -8.39
N CYS A 168 21.10 -11.88 -7.98
CA CYS A 168 20.76 -11.65 -6.57
C CYS A 168 19.86 -12.76 -6.00
N LEU A 169 18.86 -13.20 -6.76
CA LEU A 169 17.96 -14.28 -6.35
C LEU A 169 18.69 -15.63 -6.24
N LEU A 170 19.60 -15.94 -7.17
CA LEU A 170 20.43 -17.15 -7.11
C LEU A 170 21.35 -17.17 -5.88
N LEU A 171 21.89 -16.01 -5.50
CA LEU A 171 22.69 -15.89 -4.27
C LEU A 171 21.83 -16.14 -3.02
N ALA A 172 20.65 -15.53 -2.94
CA ALA A 172 19.69 -15.76 -1.86
C ALA A 172 19.30 -17.25 -1.76
N GLU A 173 18.99 -17.89 -2.88
CA GLU A 173 18.65 -19.31 -2.92
C GLU A 173 19.81 -20.20 -2.45
N ARG A 174 21.04 -19.97 -2.93
CA ARG A 174 22.22 -20.74 -2.48
C ARG A 174 22.44 -20.63 -0.98
N MET A 175 22.21 -19.45 -0.40
CA MET A 175 22.28 -19.23 1.04
C MET A 175 21.26 -20.09 1.79
N VAL A 176 19.99 -20.08 1.35
CA VAL A 176 18.93 -20.87 1.97
C VAL A 176 19.16 -22.38 1.77
N ASN A 177 19.55 -22.81 0.58
CA ASN A 177 19.85 -24.21 0.27
C ASN A 177 20.98 -24.78 1.15
N ASN A 178 21.98 -23.98 1.53
CA ASN A 178 23.00 -24.38 2.49
C ASN A 178 22.39 -24.65 3.88
N PHE A 179 21.43 -23.83 4.31
CA PHE A 179 20.70 -24.05 5.56
C PHE A 179 19.79 -25.29 5.50
N VAL A 180 19.10 -25.51 4.38
CA VAL A 180 18.27 -26.72 4.15
C VAL A 180 19.13 -27.98 4.24
N LYS A 181 20.26 -28.04 3.52
CA LYS A 181 21.17 -29.20 3.50
C LYS A 181 21.73 -29.55 4.89
N ASN A 182 21.95 -28.54 5.71
CA ASN A 182 22.47 -28.72 7.08
C ASN A 182 21.35 -28.97 8.11
N GLY A 183 20.08 -29.03 7.71
CA GLY A 183 18.95 -29.22 8.63
C GLY A 183 18.78 -28.09 9.65
N LYS A 184 19.25 -26.88 9.32
CA LYS A 184 19.26 -25.72 10.23
C LYS A 184 17.99 -24.85 10.15
N ILE A 185 17.02 -25.22 9.33
CA ILE A 185 15.74 -24.52 9.25
C ILE A 185 14.89 -24.92 10.45
N GLU A 186 14.60 -23.95 11.30
CA GLU A 186 13.91 -24.12 12.57
C GLU A 186 12.54 -23.45 12.57
N ALA A 187 12.41 -22.31 11.90
CA ALA A 187 11.25 -21.44 12.00
C ALA A 187 10.42 -21.38 10.70
N GLU A 188 9.12 -21.13 10.84
CA GLU A 188 8.19 -20.96 9.71
C GLU A 188 8.62 -19.84 8.76
N ALA A 189 9.09 -18.71 9.30
CA ALA A 189 9.56 -17.56 8.52
C ALA A 189 10.65 -17.92 7.50
N GLU A 190 11.48 -18.89 7.84
CA GLU A 190 12.60 -19.36 7.02
C GLU A 190 12.09 -20.19 5.84
N VAL A 191 11.11 -21.08 6.08
CA VAL A 191 10.42 -21.85 5.04
C VAL A 191 9.64 -20.91 4.11
N MET A 192 8.93 -19.94 4.67
CA MET A 192 8.18 -18.95 3.90
C MET A 192 9.09 -18.08 3.03
N THR A 193 10.27 -17.69 3.55
CA THR A 193 11.29 -16.98 2.75
C THR A 193 11.82 -17.86 1.63
N TYR A 194 12.03 -19.16 1.88
CA TYR A 194 12.49 -20.09 0.86
C TYR A 194 11.48 -20.23 -0.27
N LEU A 195 10.20 -20.49 0.07
CA LEU A 195 9.11 -20.56 -0.90
C LEU A 195 9.00 -19.27 -1.72
N HIS A 196 9.07 -18.11 -1.07
CA HIS A 196 9.03 -16.82 -1.77
C HIS A 196 10.18 -16.64 -2.78
N ILE A 197 11.40 -17.08 -2.45
CA ILE A 197 12.53 -17.03 -3.38
C ILE A 197 12.28 -17.94 -4.59
N LEU A 198 11.83 -19.18 -4.36
CA LEU A 198 11.54 -20.13 -5.44
C LEU A 198 10.40 -19.64 -6.34
N GLU A 199 9.34 -19.08 -5.75
CA GLU A 199 8.21 -18.47 -6.45
C GLU A 199 8.66 -17.29 -7.33
N THR A 200 9.52 -16.43 -6.80
CA THR A 200 10.04 -15.27 -7.52
C THR A 200 10.94 -15.67 -8.69
N GLN A 201 11.63 -16.81 -8.59
CA GLN A 201 12.43 -17.38 -9.67
C GLN A 201 11.63 -18.25 -10.66
N GLY A 202 10.37 -18.58 -10.36
CA GLY A 202 9.56 -19.50 -11.16
C GLY A 202 9.95 -20.98 -11.05
N LYS A 203 10.70 -21.37 -10.02
CA LYS A 203 11.14 -22.75 -9.76
C LYS A 203 10.07 -23.55 -9.02
N TYR A 204 8.94 -23.77 -9.68
CA TYR A 204 7.76 -24.37 -9.06
C TYR A 204 7.92 -25.87 -8.71
N GLU A 205 8.77 -26.61 -9.42
CA GLU A 205 9.07 -28.01 -9.08
C GLU A 205 9.79 -28.13 -7.74
N GLU A 206 10.81 -27.29 -7.52
CA GLU A 206 11.52 -27.23 -6.25
C GLU A 206 10.59 -26.75 -5.13
N ALA A 207 9.70 -25.80 -5.41
CA ALA A 207 8.70 -25.32 -4.45
C ALA A 207 7.69 -26.41 -4.05
N LEU A 208 7.27 -27.27 -4.98
CA LEU A 208 6.46 -28.46 -4.69
C LEU A 208 7.20 -29.42 -3.76
N ALA A 209 8.48 -29.71 -4.05
CA ALA A 209 9.29 -30.59 -3.19
C ALA A 209 9.42 -30.07 -1.75
N VAL A 210 9.37 -28.75 -1.54
CA VAL A 210 9.35 -28.14 -0.20
C VAL A 210 8.00 -28.35 0.49
N VAL A 211 6.89 -28.15 -0.22
CA VAL A 211 5.52 -28.29 0.31
C VAL A 211 5.12 -29.74 0.55
N ASP A 212 5.67 -30.68 -0.21
CA ASP A 212 5.45 -32.12 -0.03
C ASP A 212 6.54 -32.79 0.84
N GLY A 213 7.56 -32.02 1.21
CA GLY A 213 8.70 -32.47 2.01
C GLY A 213 8.56 -32.25 3.52
N PRO A 214 9.60 -32.57 4.30
CA PRO A 214 9.59 -32.45 5.75
C PRO A 214 9.48 -30.99 6.24
N LEU A 215 9.88 -30.02 5.40
CA LEU A 215 9.78 -28.59 5.73
C LEU A 215 8.34 -28.10 5.86
N ALA A 216 7.38 -28.77 5.22
CA ALA A 216 5.96 -28.46 5.32
C ALA A 216 5.45 -28.53 6.76
N SER A 217 5.96 -29.49 7.56
CA SER A 217 5.60 -29.65 8.98
C SER A 217 5.97 -28.44 9.86
N ARG A 218 6.86 -27.56 9.38
CA ARG A 218 7.29 -26.35 10.09
C ARG A 218 6.35 -25.16 9.86
N VAL A 219 5.41 -25.26 8.92
CA VAL A 219 4.42 -24.22 8.64
C VAL A 219 3.20 -24.47 9.51
N ILE A 220 3.10 -23.77 10.64
CA ILE A 220 2.13 -24.08 11.71
C ILE A 220 1.12 -22.93 11.89
N HIS A 221 1.55 -21.68 11.73
CA HIS A 221 0.72 -20.51 11.98
C HIS A 221 -0.13 -20.09 10.77
N GLN A 222 0.01 -20.78 9.63
CA GLN A 222 -0.84 -20.56 8.47
C GLN A 222 -2.17 -21.31 8.58
N PRO A 223 -3.22 -20.83 7.89
CA PRO A 223 -4.48 -21.57 7.77
C PRO A 223 -4.26 -22.99 7.22
N GLY A 224 -5.09 -23.95 7.62
CA GLY A 224 -4.94 -25.36 7.21
C GLY A 224 -4.96 -25.58 5.68
N ASN A 225 -5.67 -24.71 4.95
CA ASN A 225 -5.74 -24.73 3.49
C ASN A 225 -4.49 -24.14 2.80
N PHE A 226 -3.56 -23.52 3.53
CA PHE A 226 -2.41 -22.80 2.95
C PHE A 226 -1.50 -23.69 2.12
N LEU A 227 -1.06 -24.83 2.68
CA LEU A 227 -0.16 -25.75 1.98
C LEU A 227 -0.85 -26.43 0.77
N PRO A 228 -2.09 -26.97 0.91
CA PRO A 228 -2.86 -27.44 -0.25
C PRO A 228 -3.03 -26.37 -1.34
N LEU A 229 -3.32 -25.12 -0.97
CA LEU A 229 -3.51 -24.03 -1.92
C LEU A 229 -2.21 -23.70 -2.68
N ARG A 230 -1.08 -23.65 -1.97
CA ARG A 230 0.25 -23.47 -2.61
C ARG A 230 0.57 -24.64 -3.55
N ARG A 231 0.29 -25.88 -3.14
CA ARG A 231 0.46 -27.07 -4.00
C ARG A 231 -0.37 -26.96 -5.28
N ALA A 232 -1.66 -26.63 -5.16
CA ALA A 232 -2.55 -26.46 -6.32
C ALA A 232 -2.06 -25.32 -7.24
N HIS A 233 -1.62 -24.21 -6.64
CA HIS A 233 -1.04 -23.09 -7.38
C HIS A 233 0.22 -23.51 -8.17
N TYR A 234 1.14 -24.25 -7.56
CA TYR A 234 2.36 -24.69 -8.24
C TYR A 234 2.06 -25.70 -9.35
N HIS A 235 1.15 -26.64 -9.14
CA HIS A 235 0.69 -27.53 -10.22
C HIS A 235 0.09 -26.75 -11.39
N THR A 236 -0.73 -25.73 -11.10
CA THR A 236 -1.30 -24.84 -12.12
C THR A 236 -0.21 -24.12 -12.91
N ARG A 237 0.84 -23.61 -12.25
CA ARG A 237 1.98 -22.96 -12.91
C ARG A 237 2.81 -23.91 -13.77
N LEU A 238 2.92 -25.18 -13.35
CA LEU A 238 3.59 -26.24 -14.10
C LEU A 238 2.72 -26.89 -15.18
N LYS A 239 1.46 -26.44 -15.33
CA LYS A 239 0.45 -27.05 -16.23
C LYS A 239 0.14 -28.52 -15.89
N HIS A 240 0.33 -28.91 -14.64
CA HIS A 240 -0.11 -30.20 -14.10
C HIS A 240 -1.60 -30.13 -13.75
N TRP A 241 -2.45 -29.98 -14.78
CA TRP A 241 -3.87 -29.64 -14.63
C TRP A 241 -4.68 -30.69 -13.88
N ALA A 242 -4.41 -31.99 -14.11
CA ALA A 242 -5.11 -33.07 -13.42
C ALA A 242 -4.86 -33.08 -11.91
N GLN A 243 -3.59 -32.87 -11.50
CA GLN A 243 -3.20 -32.77 -10.10
C GLN A 243 -3.78 -31.50 -9.47
N ALA A 244 -3.73 -30.36 -10.17
CA ALA A 244 -4.32 -29.11 -9.70
C ALA A 244 -5.83 -29.25 -9.48
N ALA A 245 -6.56 -29.82 -10.45
CA ALA A 245 -8.00 -30.04 -10.35
C ALA A 245 -8.37 -30.96 -9.18
N THR A 246 -7.58 -32.01 -8.94
CA THR A 246 -7.78 -32.91 -7.79
C THR A 246 -7.66 -32.16 -6.47
N VAL A 247 -6.60 -31.37 -6.29
CA VAL A 247 -6.39 -30.60 -5.05
C VAL A 247 -7.48 -29.54 -4.87
N TYR A 248 -7.88 -28.83 -5.93
CA TYR A 248 -8.97 -27.84 -5.82
C TYR A 248 -10.32 -28.49 -5.53
N ARG A 249 -10.61 -29.67 -6.06
CA ARG A 249 -11.82 -30.45 -5.73
C ARG A 249 -11.87 -30.80 -4.23
N ASP A 250 -10.74 -31.22 -3.67
CA ASP A 250 -10.62 -31.54 -2.25
C ASP A 250 -10.79 -30.27 -1.39
N LEU A 251 -10.24 -29.14 -1.85
CA LEU A 251 -10.40 -27.84 -1.20
C LEU A 251 -11.85 -27.35 -1.22
N ILE A 252 -12.58 -27.50 -2.34
CA ILE A 252 -14.02 -27.18 -2.41
C ILE A 252 -14.82 -28.04 -1.44
N THR A 253 -14.45 -29.30 -1.27
CA THR A 253 -15.16 -30.20 -0.34
C THR A 253 -14.93 -29.80 1.13
N GLN A 254 -13.75 -29.26 1.45
CA GLN A 254 -13.42 -28.79 2.80
C GLN A 254 -13.97 -27.39 3.10
N GLU A 255 -13.91 -26.47 2.12
CA GLU A 255 -14.32 -25.07 2.21
C GLU A 255 -15.27 -24.72 1.04
N PRO A 256 -16.55 -25.14 1.11
CA PRO A 256 -17.48 -25.03 -0.01
C PRO A 256 -17.87 -23.60 -0.39
N ASP A 257 -17.65 -22.60 0.46
CA ASP A 257 -17.96 -21.18 0.14
C ASP A 257 -16.76 -20.39 -0.43
N ASN A 258 -15.58 -21.01 -0.56
CA ASN A 258 -14.39 -20.31 -1.04
C ASN A 258 -14.38 -20.19 -2.58
N TRP A 259 -14.84 -19.04 -3.08
CA TRP A 259 -15.01 -18.78 -4.52
C TRP A 259 -13.76 -19.02 -5.37
N GLN A 260 -12.57 -18.69 -4.86
CA GLN A 260 -11.33 -18.84 -5.63
C GLN A 260 -11.07 -20.30 -6.00
N HIS A 261 -11.46 -21.25 -5.14
CA HIS A 261 -11.29 -22.68 -5.42
C HIS A 261 -12.13 -23.12 -6.61
N TYR A 262 -13.36 -22.62 -6.74
CA TYR A 262 -14.22 -22.90 -7.91
C TYR A 262 -13.62 -22.33 -9.19
N VAL A 263 -13.17 -21.08 -9.17
CA VAL A 263 -12.58 -20.42 -10.34
C VAL A 263 -11.34 -21.16 -10.83
N GLU A 264 -10.42 -21.53 -9.94
CA GLU A 264 -9.20 -22.24 -10.31
C GLU A 264 -9.45 -23.71 -10.67
N TYR A 265 -10.39 -24.39 -10.00
CA TYR A 265 -10.83 -25.74 -10.37
C TYR A 265 -11.37 -25.76 -11.80
N ILE A 266 -12.34 -24.90 -12.09
CA ILE A 266 -12.98 -24.82 -13.41
C ILE A 266 -11.94 -24.46 -14.48
N ARG A 267 -11.05 -23.49 -14.20
CA ARG A 267 -9.94 -23.16 -15.12
C ARG A 267 -9.07 -24.37 -15.42
N SER A 268 -8.69 -25.14 -14.39
CA SER A 268 -7.86 -26.34 -14.54
C SER A 268 -8.57 -27.42 -15.37
N VAL A 269 -9.87 -27.61 -15.16
CA VAL A 269 -10.69 -28.57 -15.92
C VAL A 269 -10.83 -28.16 -17.39
N ILE A 270 -11.08 -26.88 -17.69
CA ILE A 270 -11.17 -26.40 -19.07
C ILE A 270 -9.87 -26.69 -19.82
N HIS A 271 -8.71 -26.40 -19.22
CA HIS A 271 -7.41 -26.72 -19.83
C HIS A 271 -7.19 -28.23 -19.98
N LEU A 272 -7.54 -29.02 -18.96
CA LEU A 272 -7.44 -30.47 -19.04
C LEU A 272 -8.26 -31.03 -20.21
N THR A 273 -9.47 -30.52 -20.45
CA THR A 273 -10.30 -30.97 -21.57
C THR A 273 -9.82 -30.48 -22.93
N THR A 274 -9.15 -29.32 -23.02
CA THR A 274 -8.48 -28.94 -24.27
C THR A 274 -7.32 -29.86 -24.63
N GLU A 275 -6.67 -30.48 -23.63
CA GLU A 275 -5.51 -31.37 -23.80
C GLU A 275 -5.90 -32.86 -23.81
N ALA A 276 -7.09 -33.22 -23.33
CA ALA A 276 -7.55 -34.60 -23.18
C ALA A 276 -7.85 -35.29 -24.52
N SER A 277 -7.69 -36.62 -24.52
CA SER A 277 -8.16 -37.46 -25.62
C SER A 277 -9.69 -37.60 -25.58
N PRO A 278 -10.37 -37.89 -26.71
CA PRO A 278 -11.84 -37.94 -26.80
C PRO A 278 -12.54 -38.98 -25.92
N ALA A 279 -11.78 -39.85 -25.24
CA ALA A 279 -12.28 -40.92 -24.39
C ALA A 279 -12.56 -40.49 -22.94
N GLU A 280 -12.01 -39.37 -22.49
CA GLU A 280 -12.23 -38.81 -21.15
C GLU A 280 -12.96 -37.47 -21.30
N ASP A 281 -13.99 -37.24 -20.49
CA ASP A 281 -14.72 -35.96 -20.48
C ASP A 281 -14.63 -35.28 -19.11
N PRO A 282 -13.49 -34.63 -18.79
CA PRO A 282 -13.27 -33.99 -17.49
C PRO A 282 -14.31 -32.92 -17.15
N ILE A 283 -14.92 -32.27 -18.15
CA ILE A 283 -15.96 -31.26 -17.92
C ILE A 283 -17.25 -31.93 -17.44
N ALA A 284 -17.62 -33.09 -17.98
CA ALA A 284 -18.79 -33.82 -17.50
C ALA A 284 -18.62 -34.26 -16.04
N GLU A 285 -17.44 -34.77 -15.69
CA GLU A 285 -17.10 -35.12 -14.30
C GLU A 285 -17.16 -33.90 -13.38
N ALA A 286 -16.63 -32.75 -13.84
CA ALA A 286 -16.69 -31.51 -13.07
C ALA A 286 -18.12 -30.98 -12.89
N ALA A 287 -18.95 -31.07 -13.93
CA ALA A 287 -20.36 -30.68 -13.87
C ALA A 287 -21.15 -31.57 -12.89
N GLU A 288 -20.87 -32.87 -12.88
CA GLU A 288 -21.47 -33.82 -11.93
C GLU A 288 -21.04 -33.51 -10.49
N PHE A 289 -19.74 -33.27 -10.28
CA PHE A 289 -19.20 -32.87 -8.97
C PHE A 289 -19.87 -31.59 -8.46
N LEU A 290 -19.88 -30.52 -9.25
CA LEU A 290 -20.47 -29.24 -8.88
C LEU A 290 -21.99 -29.35 -8.64
N SER A 291 -22.68 -30.16 -9.44
CA SER A 291 -24.10 -30.47 -9.22
C SER A 291 -24.33 -31.20 -7.90
N GLY A 292 -23.43 -32.12 -7.53
CA GLY A 292 -23.44 -32.81 -6.24
C GLY A 292 -23.22 -31.85 -5.07
N VAL A 293 -22.23 -30.96 -5.18
CA VAL A 293 -21.94 -29.92 -4.16
C VAL A 293 -23.14 -28.99 -3.98
N ARG A 294 -23.76 -28.53 -5.07
CA ARG A 294 -24.99 -27.72 -5.03
C ARG A 294 -26.14 -28.48 -4.37
N ARG A 295 -26.39 -29.73 -4.77
CA ARG A 295 -27.50 -30.54 -4.22
C ARG A 295 -27.36 -30.70 -2.72
N LYS A 296 -26.17 -31.07 -2.26
CA LYS A 296 -25.84 -31.18 -0.83
C LYS A 296 -26.11 -29.87 -0.09
N ALA A 297 -25.66 -28.74 -0.64
CA ALA A 297 -25.89 -27.43 -0.04
C ALA A 297 -27.39 -27.10 0.08
N VAL A 298 -28.20 -27.42 -0.94
CA VAL A 298 -29.65 -27.21 -0.91
C VAL A 298 -30.35 -28.13 0.10
N GLU A 299 -29.99 -29.41 0.13
CA GLU A 299 -30.55 -30.41 1.06
C GLU A 299 -30.24 -30.07 2.52
N GLU A 300 -29.00 -29.67 2.80
CA GLU A 300 -28.54 -29.26 4.13
C GLU A 300 -29.06 -27.86 4.51
N ARG A 301 -29.77 -27.17 3.61
CA ARG A 301 -30.20 -25.76 3.74
C ARG A 301 -29.03 -24.84 4.09
N ASN A 302 -27.86 -25.15 3.55
CA ASN A 302 -26.68 -24.35 3.72
C ASN A 302 -26.86 -23.00 3.00
N LYS A 303 -26.40 -21.92 3.62
CA LYS A 303 -26.48 -20.55 3.08
C LYS A 303 -25.22 -20.14 2.30
N ASP A 304 -24.30 -21.07 2.09
CA ASP A 304 -23.11 -20.85 1.27
C ASP A 304 -23.49 -20.54 -0.18
N ARG A 305 -22.92 -19.47 -0.72
CA ARG A 305 -23.21 -18.96 -2.07
C ARG A 305 -22.39 -19.69 -3.12
N GLY A 306 -21.16 -20.08 -2.77
CA GLY A 306 -20.23 -20.79 -3.65
C GLY A 306 -20.85 -21.99 -4.39
N PRO A 307 -21.50 -22.94 -3.69
CA PRO A 307 -22.14 -24.11 -4.31
C PRO A 307 -23.20 -23.77 -5.36
N VAL A 308 -23.96 -22.70 -5.15
CA VAL A 308 -25.04 -22.29 -6.07
C VAL A 308 -24.47 -21.56 -7.29
N LEU A 309 -23.42 -20.77 -7.10
CA LEU A 309 -22.74 -20.02 -8.16
C LEU A 309 -21.78 -20.87 -9.00
N GLY A 310 -21.29 -22.00 -8.48
CA GLY A 310 -20.29 -22.85 -9.14
C GLY A 310 -20.71 -23.33 -10.54
N LEU A 311 -21.97 -23.74 -10.72
CA LEU A 311 -22.49 -24.15 -12.04
C LEU A 311 -22.61 -22.97 -13.02
N LEU A 312 -22.98 -21.78 -12.53
CA LEU A 312 -23.00 -20.56 -13.36
C LEU A 312 -21.58 -20.18 -13.82
N GLN A 313 -20.58 -20.38 -12.95
CA GLN A 313 -19.17 -20.18 -13.32
C GLN A 313 -18.70 -21.18 -14.38
N LEU A 314 -19.11 -22.45 -14.26
CA LEU A 314 -18.79 -23.45 -15.27
C LEU A 314 -19.46 -23.08 -16.61
N ALA A 315 -20.75 -22.73 -16.59
CA ALA A 315 -21.48 -22.29 -17.79
C ALA A 315 -20.80 -21.09 -18.46
N LYS A 316 -20.36 -20.09 -17.68
CA LYS A 316 -19.59 -18.96 -18.18
C LYS A 316 -18.28 -19.38 -18.84
N ALA A 317 -17.50 -20.24 -18.18
CA ALA A 317 -16.24 -20.73 -18.74
C ALA A 317 -16.44 -21.54 -20.03
N LEU A 318 -17.52 -22.34 -20.12
CA LEU A 318 -17.88 -23.06 -21.35
C LEU A 318 -18.27 -22.10 -22.48
N GLN A 319 -19.03 -21.04 -22.19
CA GLN A 319 -19.40 -20.02 -23.17
C GLN A 319 -18.15 -19.32 -23.73
N GLU A 320 -17.22 -18.93 -22.85
CA GLU A 320 -15.96 -18.26 -23.21
C GLU A 320 -15.01 -19.18 -24.00
N ALA A 321 -15.02 -20.49 -23.71
CA ALA A 321 -14.25 -21.50 -24.44
C ALA A 321 -14.86 -21.88 -25.81
N GLY A 322 -16.01 -21.31 -26.19
CA GLY A 322 -16.70 -21.63 -27.44
C GLY A 322 -17.52 -22.93 -27.41
N TRP A 323 -17.77 -23.48 -26.21
CA TRP A 323 -18.54 -24.71 -25.99
C TRP A 323 -19.96 -24.44 -25.47
N GLY A 324 -20.56 -23.31 -25.85
CA GLY A 324 -21.89 -22.89 -25.40
C GLY A 324 -22.98 -23.94 -25.61
N GLY A 325 -22.88 -24.76 -26.67
CA GLY A 325 -23.83 -25.86 -26.93
C GLY A 325 -23.83 -26.98 -25.89
N ARG A 326 -22.83 -27.05 -25.00
CA ARG A 326 -22.75 -28.03 -23.92
C ARG A 326 -23.34 -27.53 -22.59
N ILE A 327 -23.66 -26.25 -22.48
CA ILE A 327 -24.09 -25.63 -21.22
C ILE A 327 -25.39 -26.26 -20.70
N GLU A 328 -26.43 -26.32 -21.54
CA GLU A 328 -27.73 -26.88 -21.12
C GLU A 328 -27.61 -28.34 -20.69
N ALA A 329 -26.82 -29.14 -21.40
CA ALA A 329 -26.65 -30.57 -21.13
C ALA A 329 -25.90 -30.84 -19.80
N LEU A 330 -24.97 -29.97 -19.42
CA LEU A 330 -24.06 -30.20 -18.29
C LEU A 330 -24.45 -29.40 -17.04
N CYS A 331 -24.84 -28.14 -17.22
CA CYS A 331 -25.14 -27.22 -16.12
C CYS A 331 -26.65 -27.05 -15.89
N GLY A 332 -27.48 -27.32 -16.92
CA GLY A 332 -28.89 -26.96 -16.96
C GLY A 332 -29.14 -25.60 -17.62
N ASP A 333 -30.40 -25.16 -17.66
CA ASP A 333 -30.77 -23.85 -18.22
C ASP A 333 -30.20 -22.71 -17.36
N PRO A 334 -29.33 -21.84 -17.91
CA PRO A 334 -28.79 -20.70 -17.17
C PRO A 334 -29.85 -19.78 -16.58
N LEU A 335 -31.01 -19.64 -17.24
CA LEU A 335 -32.11 -18.81 -16.73
C LEU A 335 -32.67 -19.38 -15.42
N ASP A 336 -32.86 -20.69 -15.33
CA ASP A 336 -33.33 -21.36 -14.12
C ASP A 336 -32.29 -21.35 -13.01
N LEU A 337 -30.99 -21.46 -13.35
CA LEU A 337 -29.90 -21.32 -12.39
C LEU A 337 -29.89 -19.92 -11.75
N LEU A 338 -30.03 -18.86 -12.56
CA LEU A 338 -30.10 -17.48 -12.08
C LEU A 338 -31.33 -17.26 -11.19
N LEU A 339 -32.49 -17.75 -11.61
CA LEU A 339 -33.73 -17.58 -10.84
C LEU A 339 -33.69 -18.36 -9.51
N SER A 340 -33.14 -19.58 -9.52
CA SER A 340 -32.92 -20.37 -8.30
C SER A 340 -32.04 -19.60 -7.30
N TYR A 341 -31.02 -18.87 -7.78
CA TYR A 341 -30.21 -18.00 -6.91
C TYR A 341 -31.00 -16.80 -6.37
N ILE A 342 -31.80 -16.14 -7.23
CA ILE A 342 -32.64 -14.99 -6.85
C ILE A 342 -33.71 -15.39 -5.82
N GLU A 343 -34.30 -16.57 -5.94
CA GLU A 343 -35.26 -17.09 -4.95
C GLU A 343 -34.62 -17.27 -3.56
N GLY A 344 -33.34 -17.68 -3.50
CA GLY A 344 -32.62 -17.88 -2.24
C GLY A 344 -31.97 -16.63 -1.65
N TYR A 345 -31.50 -15.71 -2.50
CA TYR A 345 -30.66 -14.57 -2.09
C TYR A 345 -31.17 -13.21 -2.60
N GLY A 346 -32.32 -13.15 -3.27
CA GLY A 346 -32.84 -11.92 -3.88
C GLY A 346 -33.20 -10.82 -2.87
N ASP A 347 -33.43 -11.18 -1.61
CA ASP A 347 -33.61 -10.23 -0.50
C ASP A 347 -32.27 -9.67 0.04
N LYS A 348 -31.12 -10.12 -0.49
CA LYS A 348 -29.78 -9.68 -0.08
C LYS A 348 -29.19 -8.70 -1.09
N MET A 349 -28.49 -7.68 -0.56
CA MET A 349 -27.80 -6.66 -1.37
C MET A 349 -26.71 -7.22 -2.28
N CYS A 350 -26.15 -8.39 -1.96
CA CYS A 350 -25.13 -9.03 -2.79
C CYS A 350 -25.69 -9.68 -4.06
N CYS A 351 -27.01 -9.93 -4.14
CA CYS A 351 -27.62 -10.68 -5.24
C CYS A 351 -27.22 -10.14 -6.61
N TYR A 352 -27.37 -8.83 -6.84
CA TYR A 352 -26.98 -8.22 -8.09
C TYR A 352 -25.48 -8.35 -8.36
N GLY A 353 -24.64 -8.07 -7.36
CA GLY A 353 -23.18 -8.15 -7.50
C GLY A 353 -22.67 -9.56 -7.81
N ASP A 354 -23.33 -10.58 -7.27
CA ASP A 354 -23.01 -11.98 -7.55
C ASP A 354 -23.46 -12.37 -8.98
N LEU A 355 -24.62 -11.87 -9.44
CA LEU A 355 -25.22 -12.28 -10.71
C LEU A 355 -24.79 -11.49 -11.94
N VAL A 356 -24.35 -10.23 -11.79
CA VAL A 356 -24.04 -9.34 -12.92
C VAL A 356 -23.06 -9.96 -13.91
N ASN A 357 -22.13 -10.78 -13.42
CA ASN A 357 -21.10 -11.46 -14.21
C ASN A 357 -21.64 -12.64 -15.05
N PHE A 358 -22.88 -13.07 -14.81
CA PHE A 358 -23.52 -14.23 -15.44
C PHE A 358 -24.73 -13.84 -16.30
N LEU A 359 -25.17 -12.58 -16.28
CA LEU A 359 -26.33 -12.12 -17.06
C LEU A 359 -26.16 -12.33 -18.57
N ALA A 360 -24.93 -12.29 -19.07
CA ALA A 360 -24.61 -12.56 -20.48
C ALA A 360 -24.89 -14.01 -20.92
N LEU A 361 -25.08 -14.94 -19.98
CA LEU A 361 -25.50 -16.32 -20.28
C LEU A 361 -26.94 -16.40 -20.79
N VAL A 362 -27.77 -15.39 -20.50
CA VAL A 362 -29.16 -15.33 -20.97
C VAL A 362 -29.20 -14.59 -22.31
N PRO A 363 -29.66 -15.23 -23.40
CA PRO A 363 -29.80 -14.57 -24.69
C PRO A 363 -30.73 -13.35 -24.60
N GLY A 364 -30.44 -12.29 -25.37
CA GLY A 364 -31.22 -11.05 -25.36
C GLY A 364 -32.73 -11.24 -25.54
N ALA A 365 -33.15 -12.24 -26.33
CA ALA A 365 -34.55 -12.59 -26.52
C ALA A 365 -35.28 -13.07 -25.25
N ARG A 366 -34.55 -13.67 -24.30
CA ARG A 366 -35.08 -14.20 -23.02
C ARG A 366 -34.95 -13.22 -21.86
N VAL A 367 -34.39 -12.03 -22.07
CA VAL A 367 -34.28 -11.01 -21.00
C VAL A 367 -35.67 -10.59 -20.50
N GLY A 368 -36.66 -10.48 -21.39
CA GLY A 368 -38.04 -10.18 -21.00
C GLY A 368 -38.67 -11.27 -20.12
N GLU A 369 -38.34 -12.53 -20.39
CA GLU A 369 -38.77 -13.70 -19.59
C GLU A 369 -38.14 -13.64 -18.19
N LEU A 370 -36.82 -13.43 -18.10
CA LEU A 370 -36.10 -13.27 -16.84
C LEU A 370 -36.72 -12.16 -15.99
N LEU A 371 -36.88 -10.95 -16.55
CA LEU A 371 -37.47 -9.81 -15.84
C LEU A 371 -38.91 -10.08 -15.40
N GLY A 372 -39.69 -10.77 -16.23
CA GLY A 372 -41.05 -11.19 -15.89
C GLY A 372 -41.09 -12.13 -14.68
N ARG A 373 -40.21 -13.14 -14.64
CA ARG A 373 -40.10 -14.08 -13.53
C ARG A 373 -39.56 -13.42 -12.26
N VAL A 374 -38.54 -12.57 -12.36
CA VAL A 374 -38.03 -11.78 -11.23
C VAL A 374 -39.14 -10.90 -10.64
N ARG A 375 -39.92 -10.23 -11.49
CA ARG A 375 -41.04 -9.39 -11.05
C ARG A 375 -42.10 -10.19 -10.29
N ALA A 376 -42.33 -11.45 -10.67
CA ALA A 376 -43.27 -12.33 -9.98
C ALA A 376 -42.76 -12.77 -8.59
N LEU A 377 -41.44 -12.82 -8.39
CA LEU A 377 -40.82 -13.09 -7.08
C LEU A 377 -40.90 -11.87 -6.15
N CYS A 378 -40.94 -10.66 -6.70
CA CYS A 378 -41.04 -9.43 -5.91
C CYS A 378 -42.49 -9.16 -5.47
N ARG A 379 -42.68 -8.86 -4.18
CA ARG A 379 -43.95 -8.30 -3.68
C ARG A 379 -44.02 -6.82 -4.01
N LEU A 380 -44.76 -6.45 -5.06
CA LEU A 380 -44.89 -5.06 -5.50
C LEU A 380 -46.24 -4.46 -5.09
N SER A 381 -46.24 -3.17 -4.78
CA SER A 381 -47.45 -2.36 -4.60
C SER A 381 -48.16 -2.12 -5.94
N ALA A 382 -49.38 -1.56 -5.89
CA ALA A 382 -50.11 -1.13 -7.09
C ALA A 382 -49.36 -0.07 -7.92
N SER A 383 -48.45 0.70 -7.29
CA SER A 383 -47.56 1.66 -7.96
C SER A 383 -46.26 1.04 -8.50
N GLY A 384 -46.07 -0.28 -8.35
CA GLY A 384 -44.89 -1.01 -8.84
C GLY A 384 -43.66 -0.89 -7.94
N VAL A 385 -43.83 -0.43 -6.69
CA VAL A 385 -42.74 -0.28 -5.72
C VAL A 385 -42.67 -1.54 -4.84
N PRO A 386 -41.47 -2.07 -4.53
CA PRO A 386 -41.34 -3.17 -3.57
C PRO A 386 -41.97 -2.86 -2.22
N LEU A 387 -42.79 -3.79 -1.72
CA LEU A 387 -43.38 -3.73 -0.39
C LEU A 387 -42.34 -4.24 0.61
N ASP A 388 -41.74 -3.34 1.40
CA ASP A 388 -40.86 -3.72 2.51
C ASP A 388 -41.66 -4.39 3.63
N GLU A 389 -41.23 -5.56 4.10
CA GLU A 389 -41.87 -6.26 5.24
C GLU A 389 -41.79 -5.47 6.58
N THR A 390 -40.98 -4.40 6.65
CA THR A 390 -40.77 -3.58 7.85
C THR A 390 -41.51 -2.24 7.85
N HIS A 391 -42.22 -1.88 6.77
CA HIS A 391 -43.01 -0.65 6.71
C HIS A 391 -44.52 -0.93 6.75
N THR A 392 -44.98 -1.59 7.83
CA THR A 392 -46.38 -1.49 8.22
C THR A 392 -46.65 -0.09 8.81
N ALA A 393 -47.54 0.65 8.16
CA ALA A 393 -48.24 1.85 8.65
C ALA A 393 -47.39 3.11 8.88
N ASN A 394 -47.09 3.83 7.80
CA ASN A 394 -47.44 5.25 7.66
C ASN A 394 -47.05 5.73 6.27
N GLU A 395 -48.04 5.92 5.41
CA GLU A 395 -47.90 6.72 4.20
C GLU A 395 -47.54 8.15 4.59
N ASN A 396 -46.25 8.44 4.64
CA ASN A 396 -45.74 9.80 4.79
C ASN A 396 -45.34 10.27 3.37
N PRO A 397 -45.93 11.35 2.83
CA PRO A 397 -45.70 11.80 1.44
C PRO A 397 -44.26 12.26 1.16
N ALA A 398 -43.36 12.19 2.14
CA ALA A 398 -41.94 12.47 1.99
C ALA A 398 -41.16 11.43 1.16
N PHE A 399 -41.71 10.24 0.89
CA PHE A 399 -41.06 9.28 -0.01
C PHE A 399 -41.14 9.65 -1.50
N ALA A 400 -42.02 10.58 -1.89
CA ALA A 400 -42.11 11.08 -3.26
C ALA A 400 -40.93 12.01 -3.65
N ASN A 401 -40.24 12.59 -2.65
CA ASN A 401 -39.02 13.35 -2.84
C ASN A 401 -37.89 12.54 -2.22
N GLY A 402 -37.09 11.83 -3.02
CA GLY A 402 -36.03 10.86 -2.63
C GLY A 402 -34.94 11.36 -1.67
N VAL A 403 -35.34 11.86 -0.51
CA VAL A 403 -34.51 12.22 0.64
C VAL A 403 -34.63 11.05 1.60
N VAL A 404 -33.97 9.95 1.27
CA VAL A 404 -33.80 8.87 2.23
C VAL A 404 -32.94 9.42 3.37
N LYS A 405 -33.50 9.44 4.58
CA LYS A 405 -32.80 9.74 5.85
C LYS A 405 -31.88 8.58 6.27
N THR A 406 -31.11 8.01 5.34
CA THR A 406 -30.06 7.05 5.67
C THR A 406 -28.71 7.75 5.55
N PRO A 407 -27.90 7.79 6.62
CA PRO A 407 -26.54 8.30 6.56
C PRO A 407 -25.65 7.21 5.94
N THR A 408 -25.92 6.81 4.70
CA THR A 408 -25.07 5.85 3.97
C THR A 408 -24.08 6.59 3.08
N THR A 409 -22.82 6.19 3.22
CA THR A 409 -21.62 6.79 2.61
C THR A 409 -21.70 6.90 1.08
N ALA A 410 -22.46 6.02 0.41
CA ALA A 410 -22.60 5.99 -1.05
C ALA A 410 -23.52 7.10 -1.63
N LEU A 411 -24.63 7.41 -0.95
CA LEU A 411 -25.54 8.51 -1.32
C LEU A 411 -24.85 9.88 -1.23
N ASN A 412 -23.90 9.99 -0.31
CA ASN A 412 -23.05 11.15 -0.16
C ASN A 412 -22.08 11.32 -1.34
N THR A 413 -21.45 10.25 -1.84
CA THR A 413 -20.52 10.32 -2.98
C THR A 413 -21.23 10.70 -4.29
N GLY A 414 -22.44 10.17 -4.54
CA GLY A 414 -23.26 10.61 -5.69
C GLY A 414 -23.69 12.07 -5.64
N ARG A 415 -24.04 12.57 -4.45
CA ARG A 415 -24.28 14.01 -4.23
C ARG A 415 -23.04 14.87 -4.50
N LYS A 416 -21.83 14.39 -4.17
CA LYS A 416 -20.57 15.12 -4.43
C LYS A 416 -20.37 15.34 -5.93
N MET A 417 -20.70 14.38 -6.80
CA MET A 417 -20.52 14.54 -8.25
C MET A 417 -21.60 15.44 -8.90
N VAL A 418 -22.86 15.32 -8.47
CA VAL A 418 -23.93 16.23 -8.93
C VAL A 418 -23.64 17.68 -8.51
N THR A 419 -23.10 17.89 -7.31
CA THR A 419 -22.64 19.21 -6.86
C THR A 419 -21.34 19.67 -7.54
N ARG A 420 -20.47 18.73 -7.96
CA ARG A 420 -19.28 19.00 -8.80
C ARG A 420 -19.64 19.60 -10.15
N ILE A 421 -20.64 19.05 -10.80
CA ILE A 421 -21.14 19.56 -12.08
C ILE A 421 -21.88 20.90 -11.89
N SER A 422 -22.49 21.13 -10.72
CA SER A 422 -23.32 22.31 -10.46
C SER A 422 -22.57 23.51 -9.84
N GLY A 423 -21.26 23.42 -9.59
CA GLY A 423 -20.47 24.50 -8.98
C GLY A 423 -20.78 24.81 -7.51
N ALA A 424 -21.56 23.97 -6.83
CA ALA A 424 -22.08 24.21 -5.49
C ALA A 424 -21.14 23.71 -4.38
N THR A 425 -19.95 24.29 -4.28
CA THR A 425 -18.86 23.82 -3.41
C THR A 425 -19.19 23.83 -1.91
N GLY A 426 -20.03 24.76 -1.43
CA GLY A 426 -20.47 24.78 -0.04
C GLY A 426 -21.26 23.54 0.37
N ALA A 427 -22.16 23.06 -0.49
CA ALA A 427 -22.92 21.83 -0.26
C ALA A 427 -22.01 20.60 -0.36
N ALA A 428 -21.10 20.58 -1.35
CA ALA A 428 -20.12 19.50 -1.52
C ALA A 428 -19.20 19.36 -0.30
N ARG A 429 -18.74 20.48 0.28
CA ARG A 429 -17.94 20.52 1.50
C ARG A 429 -18.66 19.84 2.67
N GLY A 430 -19.91 20.19 2.94
CA GLY A 430 -20.66 19.58 4.04
C GLY A 430 -20.82 18.06 3.88
N VAL A 431 -20.91 17.57 2.64
CA VAL A 431 -20.94 16.13 2.35
C VAL A 431 -19.56 15.50 2.52
N TYR A 432 -18.49 16.18 2.07
CA TYR A 432 -17.10 15.75 2.22
C TYR A 432 -16.71 15.59 3.68
N GLU A 433 -17.03 16.58 4.52
CA GLU A 433 -16.75 16.54 5.97
C GLU A 433 -17.51 15.40 6.66
N ARG A 434 -18.76 15.13 6.26
CA ARG A 434 -19.54 13.98 6.78
C ARG A 434 -18.99 12.61 6.38
N CYS A 435 -18.21 12.53 5.30
CA CYS A 435 -17.55 11.28 4.94
C CYS A 435 -16.34 10.97 5.84
N ASP A 436 -15.85 11.95 6.61
CA ASP A 436 -14.77 11.80 7.60
C ASP A 436 -13.57 10.99 7.05
N MET A 437 -13.09 11.39 5.86
CA MET A 437 -12.04 10.67 5.15
C MET A 437 -10.70 10.78 5.87
N LYS A 438 -10.05 9.62 6.08
CA LYS A 438 -8.82 9.51 6.87
C LYS A 438 -7.75 8.67 6.17
N HIS A 439 -6.50 8.99 6.48
CA HIS A 439 -5.32 8.22 6.08
C HIS A 439 -5.33 7.91 4.57
N ILE A 440 -5.30 6.62 4.20
CA ILE A 440 -5.24 6.18 2.80
C ILE A 440 -6.40 6.70 1.93
N GLN A 441 -7.56 6.99 2.54
CA GLN A 441 -8.70 7.57 1.81
C GLN A 441 -8.41 8.98 1.29
N LEU A 442 -7.44 9.69 1.87
CA LEU A 442 -7.02 11.00 1.38
C LEU A 442 -6.24 10.90 0.06
N ASP A 443 -5.55 9.79 -0.19
CA ASP A 443 -4.90 9.54 -1.49
C ASP A 443 -5.93 9.06 -2.53
N THR A 444 -6.76 8.09 -2.14
CA THR A 444 -7.70 7.45 -3.09
C THR A 444 -8.92 8.31 -3.41
N LEU A 445 -9.48 9.02 -2.44
CA LEU A 445 -10.74 9.77 -2.55
C LEU A 445 -10.59 11.28 -2.29
N GLY A 446 -9.43 11.75 -1.82
CA GLY A 446 -9.20 13.18 -1.55
C GLY A 446 -9.37 14.05 -2.79
N HIS A 447 -9.03 13.51 -3.96
CA HIS A 447 -9.17 14.16 -5.26
C HIS A 447 -10.60 14.59 -5.61
N VAL A 448 -11.63 14.01 -4.97
CA VAL A 448 -13.04 14.25 -5.30
C VAL A 448 -13.45 15.73 -5.14
N LEU A 449 -12.94 16.41 -4.10
CA LEU A 449 -13.24 17.83 -3.83
C LEU A 449 -12.01 18.75 -3.91
N ALA A 450 -10.79 18.20 -3.78
CA ALA A 450 -9.58 18.99 -3.60
C ALA A 450 -9.36 20.05 -4.70
N LEU A 451 -9.36 19.64 -5.97
CA LEU A 451 -9.17 20.56 -7.10
C LEU A 451 -10.42 21.38 -7.42
N GLN A 452 -11.61 20.78 -7.26
CA GLN A 452 -12.87 21.50 -7.51
C GLN A 452 -13.03 22.70 -6.57
N ALA A 453 -12.64 22.58 -5.30
CA ALA A 453 -12.68 23.69 -4.37
C ALA A 453 -11.81 24.87 -4.84
N LEU A 454 -10.70 24.58 -5.51
CA LEU A 454 -9.84 25.59 -6.14
C LEU A 454 -10.51 26.19 -7.38
N ASP A 455 -11.01 25.36 -8.31
CA ASP A 455 -11.64 25.79 -9.57
C ASP A 455 -12.88 26.68 -9.35
N THR A 456 -13.57 26.48 -8.23
CA THR A 456 -14.75 27.25 -7.84
C THR A 456 -14.45 28.48 -6.98
N GLY A 457 -13.16 28.79 -6.74
CA GLY A 457 -12.71 29.96 -5.97
C GLY A 457 -12.87 29.83 -4.45
N SER A 458 -13.14 28.63 -3.93
CA SER A 458 -13.24 28.37 -2.49
C SER A 458 -11.88 28.06 -1.87
N TYR A 459 -10.95 29.00 -1.95
CA TYR A 459 -9.55 28.87 -1.54
C TYR A 459 -9.34 28.38 -0.09
N THR A 460 -10.15 28.87 0.87
CA THR A 460 -10.05 28.45 2.28
C THR A 460 -10.39 26.97 2.48
N THR A 461 -11.36 26.45 1.73
CA THR A 461 -11.71 25.03 1.73
C THR A 461 -10.62 24.20 1.05
N ALA A 462 -10.10 24.67 -0.08
CA ALA A 462 -9.00 24.01 -0.79
C ALA A 462 -7.76 23.89 0.11
N ALA A 463 -7.31 24.99 0.72
CA ALA A 463 -6.20 25.01 1.67
C ALA A 463 -6.38 24.04 2.83
N ALA A 464 -7.59 23.97 3.42
CA ALA A 464 -7.87 23.05 4.51
C ALA A 464 -7.77 21.58 4.07
N ILE A 465 -8.29 21.25 2.89
CA ILE A 465 -8.21 19.89 2.31
C ILE A 465 -6.75 19.54 2.01
N PHE A 466 -6.04 20.40 1.28
CA PHE A 466 -4.64 20.21 0.91
C PHE A 466 -3.74 20.05 2.14
N SER A 467 -3.86 20.92 3.14
CA SER A 467 -3.10 20.83 4.39
C SER A 467 -3.33 19.51 5.12
N ASN A 468 -4.57 19.02 5.17
CA ASN A 468 -4.87 17.73 5.80
C ASN A 468 -4.27 16.55 5.00
N THR A 469 -4.37 16.60 3.68
CA THR A 469 -3.80 15.59 2.78
C THR A 469 -2.27 15.55 2.86
N LEU A 470 -1.59 16.71 2.86
CA LEU A 470 -0.13 16.78 2.99
C LEU A 470 0.36 16.25 4.35
N LYS A 471 -0.36 16.54 5.45
CA LYS A 471 -0.03 15.97 6.77
C LYS A 471 -0.03 14.45 6.75
N PHE A 472 -0.97 13.83 6.03
CA PHE A 472 -0.99 12.38 5.84
C PHE A 472 0.24 11.89 5.08
N PHE A 473 0.59 12.48 3.95
CA PHE A 473 1.77 12.07 3.17
C PHE A 473 3.09 12.29 3.92
N MET A 474 3.22 13.40 4.66
CA MET A 474 4.42 13.65 5.47
C MET A 474 4.53 12.67 6.65
N ALA A 475 3.42 12.27 7.26
CA ALA A 475 3.39 11.24 8.30
C ALA A 475 3.70 9.84 7.74
N ASN A 476 3.28 9.55 6.50
CA ASN A 476 3.44 8.25 5.86
C ASN A 476 4.89 7.75 5.83
N TYR A 477 5.88 8.64 5.63
CA TYR A 477 7.30 8.25 5.64
C TYR A 477 7.71 7.62 6.99
N LYS A 478 7.20 8.17 8.09
CA LYS A 478 7.42 7.63 9.44
C LYS A 478 6.60 6.36 9.68
N ASP A 479 5.33 6.39 9.28
CA ASP A 479 4.35 5.34 9.59
C ASP A 479 4.57 4.06 8.78
N THR A 480 5.28 4.11 7.65
CA THR A 480 5.68 2.93 6.85
C THR A 480 7.04 2.34 7.25
N SER A 481 7.96 3.17 7.74
CA SER A 481 9.31 2.73 8.10
C SER A 481 9.35 1.82 9.35
N ASP A 482 8.49 2.08 10.34
CA ASP A 482 8.46 1.32 11.60
C ASP A 482 7.85 -0.10 11.44
N PRO A 483 6.76 -0.31 10.66
CA PRO A 483 6.28 -1.64 10.27
C PRO A 483 7.29 -2.44 9.44
N LEU A 484 8.02 -1.78 8.54
CA LEU A 484 9.10 -2.42 7.76
C LEU A 484 10.18 -3.00 8.69
N ILE A 485 10.61 -2.24 9.69
CA ILE A 485 11.56 -2.69 10.72
C ILE A 485 10.98 -3.82 11.57
N SER A 486 9.71 -3.69 11.96
CA SER A 486 9.00 -4.70 12.75
C SER A 486 8.93 -6.04 12.00
N SER A 487 8.78 -6.01 10.68
CA SER A 487 8.74 -7.22 9.84
C SER A 487 10.04 -8.03 9.91
N TYR A 488 11.20 -7.37 9.95
CA TYR A 488 12.48 -8.05 10.20
C TYR A 488 12.58 -8.64 11.61
N LYS A 489 12.10 -7.91 12.63
CA LYS A 489 12.18 -8.33 14.04
C LYS A 489 11.26 -9.49 14.37
N TYR A 490 10.05 -9.52 13.82
CA TYR A 490 9.04 -10.54 14.08
C TYR A 490 9.02 -11.67 13.05
N GLY A 491 9.90 -11.64 12.06
CA GLY A 491 10.04 -12.73 11.08
C GLY A 491 8.98 -12.72 9.97
N SER A 492 8.21 -11.64 9.80
CA SER A 492 7.26 -11.47 8.69
C SER A 492 7.98 -11.05 7.39
N LEU A 493 9.01 -11.80 7.00
CA LEU A 493 9.95 -11.37 5.96
C LEU A 493 9.31 -11.27 4.57
N THR A 494 8.29 -12.09 4.28
CA THR A 494 7.60 -12.11 2.98
C THR A 494 6.76 -10.86 2.72
N ARG A 495 6.45 -10.05 3.75
CA ARG A 495 5.68 -8.80 3.62
C ARG A 495 6.56 -7.58 3.33
N ILE A 496 7.88 -7.71 3.45
CA ILE A 496 8.83 -6.61 3.28
C ILE A 496 8.76 -6.01 1.86
N PRO A 497 8.75 -6.81 0.77
CA PRO A 497 8.57 -6.27 -0.57
C PRO A 497 7.27 -5.46 -0.71
N GLU A 498 6.16 -5.98 -0.20
CA GLU A 498 4.84 -5.32 -0.25
C GLU A 498 4.85 -3.96 0.48
N PHE A 499 5.49 -3.87 1.65
CA PHE A 499 5.61 -2.60 2.39
C PHE A 499 6.47 -1.57 1.67
N VAL A 500 7.54 -2.01 1.00
CA VAL A 500 8.41 -1.11 0.23
C VAL A 500 7.67 -0.60 -1.00
N GLU A 501 7.00 -1.48 -1.74
CA GLU A 501 6.19 -1.10 -2.90
C GLU A 501 5.06 -0.13 -2.50
N PHE A 502 4.35 -0.40 -1.40
CA PHE A 502 3.32 0.50 -0.89
C PHE A 502 3.88 1.88 -0.51
N ARG A 503 5.05 1.93 0.14
CA ARG A 503 5.72 3.18 0.49
C ARG A 503 6.11 3.98 -0.76
N GLU A 504 6.68 3.32 -1.76
CA GLU A 504 7.10 3.94 -3.03
C GLU A 504 5.89 4.45 -3.81
N ARG A 505 4.82 3.64 -3.90
CA ARG A 505 3.55 4.02 -4.52
C ARG A 505 2.89 5.24 -3.86
N LEU A 506 2.98 5.37 -2.53
CA LEU A 506 2.49 6.57 -1.85
C LEU A 506 3.41 7.78 -2.03
N SER A 507 4.72 7.57 -2.03
CA SER A 507 5.70 8.65 -2.21
C SER A 507 5.66 9.24 -3.62
N ASN A 508 5.31 8.42 -4.61
CA ASN A 508 5.18 8.79 -6.01
C ASN A 508 3.71 8.97 -6.44
N SER A 509 2.78 9.22 -5.50
CA SER A 509 1.38 9.47 -5.84
C SER A 509 1.22 10.75 -6.68
N LEU A 510 0.49 10.65 -7.80
CA LEU A 510 0.07 11.78 -8.61
C LEU A 510 -0.75 12.79 -7.78
N HIS A 511 -1.61 12.31 -6.89
CA HIS A 511 -2.41 13.18 -6.02
C HIS A 511 -1.53 13.93 -5.03
N PHE A 512 -0.51 13.27 -4.45
CA PHE A 512 0.44 13.91 -3.55
C PHE A 512 1.21 15.04 -4.24
N ALA A 513 1.76 14.77 -5.43
CA ALA A 513 2.51 15.77 -6.20
C ALA A 513 1.61 16.96 -6.59
N THR A 514 0.37 16.69 -7.01
CA THR A 514 -0.61 17.72 -7.38
C THR A 514 -0.99 18.60 -6.20
N VAL A 515 -1.37 18.01 -5.06
CA VAL A 515 -1.73 18.77 -3.86
C VAL A 515 -0.54 19.59 -3.34
N THR A 516 0.68 19.07 -3.45
CA THR A 516 1.89 19.81 -3.06
C THR A 516 2.06 21.05 -3.93
N ALA A 517 2.00 20.91 -5.25
CA ALA A 517 2.15 22.04 -6.18
C ALA A 517 1.02 23.07 -6.00
N GLU A 518 -0.23 22.63 -5.86
CA GLU A 518 -1.38 23.52 -5.69
C GLU A 518 -1.37 24.22 -4.32
N GLN A 519 -0.94 23.56 -3.23
CA GLN A 519 -0.77 24.23 -1.94
C GLN A 519 0.30 25.33 -2.02
N MET A 520 1.45 25.05 -2.66
CA MET A 520 2.51 26.05 -2.83
C MET A 520 2.01 27.26 -3.63
N LEU A 521 1.29 27.04 -4.73
CA LEU A 521 0.69 28.13 -5.50
C LEU A 521 -0.37 28.89 -4.71
N LEU A 522 -1.16 28.21 -3.89
CA LEU A 522 -2.17 28.83 -3.06
C LEU A 522 -1.55 29.73 -1.99
N ASP A 523 -0.47 29.29 -1.35
CA ASP A 523 0.28 30.08 -0.36
C ASP A 523 0.92 31.30 -1.02
N LEU A 524 1.53 31.13 -2.21
CA LEU A 524 2.12 32.23 -2.98
C LEU A 524 1.07 33.26 -3.44
N THR A 525 -0.16 32.85 -3.68
CA THR A 525 -1.23 33.76 -4.12
C THR A 525 -2.04 34.38 -2.98
N SER A 526 -2.08 33.74 -1.81
CA SER A 526 -2.90 34.18 -0.67
C SER A 526 -2.10 34.97 0.36
N ASP A 527 -0.86 34.57 0.64
CA ASP A 527 -0.09 35.08 1.79
C ASP A 527 1.00 36.10 1.39
N VAL A 528 1.28 36.22 0.09
CA VAL A 528 2.32 37.12 -0.42
C VAL A 528 1.72 38.44 -0.88
N SER A 529 2.14 39.52 -0.24
CA SER A 529 1.71 40.90 -0.58
C SER A 529 2.84 41.81 -1.05
N SER A 530 4.09 41.33 -0.98
CA SER A 530 5.28 42.11 -1.33
C SER A 530 6.38 41.25 -1.94
N HIS A 531 7.31 41.88 -2.66
CA HIS A 531 8.45 41.18 -3.27
C HIS A 531 9.34 40.47 -2.24
N GLY A 532 9.63 41.11 -1.11
CA GLY A 532 10.45 40.51 -0.05
C GLY A 532 9.82 39.24 0.52
N GLN A 533 8.52 39.26 0.78
CA GLN A 533 7.77 38.08 1.23
C GLN A 533 7.76 36.97 0.18
N LEU A 534 7.68 37.32 -1.11
CA LEU A 534 7.74 36.34 -2.20
C LEU A 534 9.08 35.60 -2.19
N VAL A 535 10.18 36.33 -2.08
CA VAL A 535 11.52 35.74 -2.08
C VAL A 535 11.73 34.87 -0.85
N GLU A 536 11.27 35.31 0.32
CA GLU A 536 11.31 34.50 1.54
C GLU A 536 10.47 33.22 1.41
N ALA A 537 9.23 33.32 0.91
CA ALA A 537 8.36 32.17 0.72
C ALA A 537 8.94 31.14 -0.26
N VAL A 538 9.48 31.61 -1.40
CA VAL A 538 10.15 30.74 -2.39
C VAL A 538 11.37 30.04 -1.79
N GLN A 539 12.16 30.73 -0.97
CA GLN A 539 13.30 30.14 -0.26
C GLN A 539 12.85 29.09 0.77
N GLN A 540 11.78 29.35 1.52
CA GLN A 540 11.23 28.40 2.50
C GLN A 540 10.63 27.15 1.84
N MET A 541 10.00 27.32 0.67
CA MET A 541 9.45 26.23 -0.14
C MET A 541 10.52 25.42 -0.88
N ASP A 542 11.78 25.87 -0.89
CA ASP A 542 12.92 25.18 -1.50
C ASP A 542 12.69 24.84 -3.00
N ILE A 543 12.12 25.81 -3.73
CA ILE A 543 11.84 25.70 -5.17
C ILE A 543 13.15 25.88 -5.95
N ASP A 544 13.57 24.83 -6.67
CA ASP A 544 14.69 24.92 -7.61
C ASP A 544 14.18 25.33 -9.02
N PRO A 545 14.62 26.48 -9.56
CA PRO A 545 14.25 26.90 -10.91
C PRO A 545 14.73 25.95 -12.01
N ALA A 546 15.88 25.29 -11.83
CA ALA A 546 16.57 24.50 -12.84
C ALA A 546 16.13 23.02 -12.84
N THR A 547 15.91 22.43 -11.68
CA THR A 547 15.55 21.00 -11.56
C THR A 547 14.14 20.79 -11.05
N ASP A 548 13.40 19.88 -11.70
CA ASP A 548 12.12 19.39 -11.20
C ASP A 548 12.38 18.21 -10.27
N ARG A 549 11.85 18.27 -9.05
CA ARG A 549 12.02 17.21 -8.04
C ARG A 549 11.05 16.04 -8.23
N THR A 550 10.05 16.20 -9.10
CA THR A 550 9.04 15.17 -9.35
C THR A 550 9.65 14.01 -10.12
N ASP A 551 9.53 12.79 -9.59
CA ASP A 551 9.87 11.58 -10.34
C ASP A 551 8.76 11.24 -11.34
N TRP A 552 8.87 11.81 -12.54
CA TRP A 552 7.91 11.64 -13.61
C TRP A 552 7.83 10.20 -14.15
N HIS A 553 8.84 9.37 -13.93
CA HIS A 553 8.89 8.00 -14.48
C HIS A 553 8.17 7.00 -13.59
N HIS A 554 8.17 7.22 -12.27
CA HIS A 554 7.56 6.32 -11.29
C HIS A 554 6.24 6.86 -10.71
N LEU A 555 5.66 7.90 -11.32
CA LEU A 555 4.42 8.50 -10.86
C LEU A 555 3.28 7.48 -10.94
N THR A 556 2.53 7.32 -9.85
CA THR A 556 1.42 6.36 -9.75
C THR A 556 0.09 7.08 -9.54
N ASP A 557 -0.95 6.68 -10.29
CA ASP A 557 -2.32 7.08 -10.00
C ASP A 557 -2.97 6.12 -9.01
N ASN A 558 -3.37 6.65 -7.86
CA ASN A 558 -3.99 5.90 -6.77
C ASN A 558 -5.46 6.28 -6.57
N ARG A 559 -6.03 7.13 -7.45
CA ARG A 559 -7.43 7.55 -7.35
C ARG A 559 -8.36 6.34 -7.47
N ASP A 560 -9.31 6.22 -6.55
CA ASP A 560 -10.38 5.23 -6.63
C ASP A 560 -11.53 5.80 -7.45
N LEU A 561 -11.54 5.44 -8.74
CA LEU A 561 -12.58 5.83 -9.70
C LEU A 561 -13.77 4.86 -9.70
N ALA A 562 -13.69 3.74 -8.97
CA ALA A 562 -14.70 2.69 -8.92
C ALA A 562 -15.53 2.72 -7.62
N VAL A 563 -15.23 3.62 -6.69
CA VAL A 563 -15.97 3.82 -5.42
C VAL A 563 -17.48 4.04 -5.62
N MET A 564 -17.86 4.55 -6.79
CA MET A 564 -19.25 4.80 -7.17
C MET A 564 -19.85 3.55 -7.80
N ASN A 565 -20.84 2.96 -7.12
CA ASN A 565 -21.60 1.86 -7.70
C ASN A 565 -22.26 2.30 -9.01
N THR A 566 -21.91 1.62 -10.09
CA THR A 566 -22.53 1.77 -11.39
C THR A 566 -23.34 0.53 -11.72
N TRP A 567 -24.60 0.74 -12.10
CA TRP A 567 -25.48 -0.30 -12.65
C TRP A 567 -25.69 -0.10 -14.15
N GLU A 568 -24.91 0.79 -14.77
CA GLU A 568 -24.90 0.97 -16.21
C GLU A 568 -24.36 -0.30 -16.89
N PRO A 569 -24.78 -0.57 -18.14
CA PRO A 569 -24.24 -1.69 -18.90
C PRO A 569 -22.73 -1.50 -19.13
N PRO A 570 -21.95 -2.59 -19.30
CA PRO A 570 -20.48 -2.53 -19.34
C PRO A 570 -19.89 -1.51 -20.31
N HIS A 571 -20.53 -1.27 -21.46
CA HIS A 571 -20.09 -0.31 -22.49
C HIS A 571 -20.28 1.17 -22.11
N ARG A 572 -20.99 1.48 -21.03
CA ARG A 572 -21.18 2.84 -20.49
C ARG A 572 -20.43 3.06 -19.17
N CYS A 573 -19.89 2.00 -18.60
CA CYS A 573 -19.01 2.09 -17.45
C CYS A 573 -17.68 2.72 -17.87
N LEU A 574 -16.94 3.24 -16.89
CA LEU A 574 -15.60 3.77 -17.09
C LEU A 574 -14.68 2.69 -17.68
N GLN A 575 -14.09 2.95 -18.84
CA GLN A 575 -13.15 2.04 -19.49
C GLN A 575 -11.70 2.38 -19.12
N GLU A 576 -10.79 1.42 -19.35
CA GLU A 576 -9.35 1.64 -19.11
C GLU A 576 -8.80 2.82 -19.93
N GLU A 577 -9.31 3.01 -21.16
CA GLU A 577 -8.92 4.13 -22.03
C GLU A 577 -9.28 5.50 -21.43
N ASP A 578 -10.44 5.60 -20.77
CA ASP A 578 -10.89 6.81 -20.09
C ASP A 578 -10.00 7.13 -18.89
N ILE A 579 -9.57 6.09 -18.15
CA ILE A 579 -8.67 6.22 -17.00
C ILE A 579 -7.30 6.72 -17.49
N VAL A 580 -6.74 6.12 -18.53
CA VAL A 580 -5.46 6.54 -19.12
C VAL A 580 -5.53 7.99 -19.60
N ALA A 581 -6.61 8.38 -20.28
CA ALA A 581 -6.81 9.77 -20.72
C ALA A 581 -6.91 10.74 -19.54
N SER A 582 -7.64 10.36 -18.48
CA SER A 582 -7.75 11.14 -17.24
C SER A 582 -6.40 11.33 -16.55
N VAL A 583 -5.59 10.28 -16.42
CA VAL A 583 -4.24 10.35 -15.84
C VAL A 583 -3.33 11.25 -16.66
N ALA A 584 -3.38 11.14 -18.00
CA ALA A 584 -2.59 11.98 -18.89
C ALA A 584 -2.94 13.46 -18.73
N ALA A 585 -4.24 13.79 -18.59
CA ALA A 585 -4.71 15.16 -18.37
C ALA A 585 -4.22 15.72 -17.02
N ASP A 586 -4.37 14.97 -15.94
CA ASP A 586 -3.91 15.39 -14.60
C ASP A 586 -2.38 15.54 -14.55
N THR A 587 -1.64 14.64 -15.23
CA THR A 587 -0.18 14.73 -15.34
C THR A 587 0.25 15.98 -16.11
N ALA A 588 -0.46 16.32 -17.19
CA ALA A 588 -0.18 17.53 -17.96
C ALA A 588 -0.46 18.80 -17.13
N LEU A 589 -1.54 18.80 -16.34
CA LEU A 589 -1.83 19.89 -15.40
C LEU A 589 -0.72 20.04 -14.36
N LEU A 590 -0.30 18.94 -13.71
CA LEU A 590 0.80 18.95 -12.76
C LEU A 590 2.10 19.51 -13.38
N ARG A 591 2.45 19.12 -14.61
CA ARG A 591 3.61 19.67 -15.33
C ARG A 591 3.51 21.18 -15.48
N LEU A 592 2.35 21.68 -15.87
CA LEU A 592 2.11 23.12 -16.00
C LEU A 592 2.27 23.84 -14.66
N ARG A 593 1.75 23.27 -13.57
CA ARG A 593 1.86 23.83 -12.21
C ARG A 593 3.31 23.88 -11.72
N ASN A 594 4.05 22.79 -11.89
CA ASN A 594 5.48 22.74 -11.55
C ASN A 594 6.30 23.74 -12.36
N LEU A 595 6.03 23.86 -13.68
CA LEU A 595 6.68 24.88 -14.51
C LEU A 595 6.36 26.29 -14.02
N THR A 596 5.11 26.55 -13.62
CA THR A 596 4.71 27.86 -13.07
C THR A 596 5.48 28.19 -11.79
N LEU A 597 5.55 27.26 -10.84
CA LEU A 597 6.32 27.42 -9.60
C LEU A 597 7.80 27.69 -9.89
N ARG A 598 8.39 26.95 -10.83
CA ARG A 598 9.79 27.12 -11.21
C ARG A 598 10.07 28.46 -11.91
N LEU A 599 9.13 28.94 -12.72
CA LEU A 599 9.22 30.27 -13.33
C LEU A 599 9.16 31.38 -12.27
N VAL A 600 8.31 31.24 -11.25
CA VAL A 600 8.29 32.15 -10.10
C VAL A 600 9.62 32.10 -9.33
N GLY A 601 10.15 30.91 -9.09
CA GLY A 601 11.47 30.73 -8.49
C GLY A 601 12.59 31.39 -9.29
N ALA A 602 12.58 31.23 -10.61
CA ALA A 602 13.54 31.88 -11.52
C ALA A 602 13.44 33.41 -11.43
N ALA A 603 12.22 33.95 -11.43
CA ALA A 603 12.00 35.39 -11.30
C ALA A 603 12.56 35.95 -9.99
N CYS A 604 12.36 35.26 -8.86
CA CYS A 604 12.93 35.63 -7.56
C CYS A 604 14.46 35.57 -7.54
N ALA A 605 15.06 34.56 -8.17
CA ALA A 605 16.51 34.42 -8.24
C ALA A 605 17.16 35.54 -9.10
N LEU A 606 16.46 36.03 -10.13
CA LEU A 606 16.93 37.13 -10.96
C LEU A 606 16.91 38.48 -10.24
N THR A 607 15.95 38.71 -9.33
CA THR A 607 15.83 39.98 -8.58
C THR A 607 16.68 40.00 -7.31
N HIS A 608 16.91 38.85 -6.70
CA HIS A 608 17.79 38.66 -5.54
C HIS A 608 18.75 37.49 -5.82
N PRO A 609 19.87 37.72 -6.52
CA PRO A 609 20.84 36.67 -6.77
C PRO A 609 21.33 36.13 -5.42
N PRO A 610 21.38 34.80 -5.23
CA PRO A 610 21.88 34.22 -4.00
C PRO A 610 23.28 34.77 -3.74
N HIS A 611 23.53 35.25 -2.52
CA HIS A 611 24.88 35.63 -2.10
C HIS A 611 25.76 34.37 -2.22
N HIS A 612 26.47 34.23 -3.33
CA HIS A 612 27.58 33.30 -3.43
C HIS A 612 28.55 33.68 -2.32
N HIS A 613 28.71 32.79 -1.33
CA HIS A 613 29.91 32.80 -0.52
C HIS A 613 31.09 32.68 -1.49
N ASN A 614 31.79 33.81 -1.69
CA ASN A 614 33.08 33.87 -2.35
C ASN A 614 34.06 33.00 -1.56
N THR A 615 34.17 31.74 -1.95
CA THR A 615 35.36 30.94 -1.71
C THR A 615 35.89 30.53 -3.08
N LEU A 616 37.11 31.01 -3.37
CA LEU A 616 38.03 30.67 -4.45
C LEU A 616 38.04 31.60 -5.69
N SER A 617 38.84 32.68 -5.62
CA SER A 617 40.10 32.77 -6.40
C SER A 617 40.76 34.14 -6.19
N SER A 618 41.72 34.21 -5.26
CA SER A 618 42.71 35.29 -5.17
C SER A 618 44.12 34.75 -5.41
N THR A 619 44.26 33.95 -6.46
CA THR A 619 45.56 33.47 -6.95
C THR A 619 45.54 33.39 -8.47
N ALA A 620 45.57 34.55 -9.15
CA ALA A 620 46.13 34.71 -10.50
C ALA A 620 45.95 36.18 -10.96
N ASN A 621 46.98 37.00 -10.77
CA ASN A 621 47.46 38.02 -11.71
C ASN A 621 48.33 39.05 -11.00
N LYS A 622 49.57 38.66 -10.73
CA LYS A 622 50.74 39.53 -10.84
C LYS A 622 51.83 38.72 -11.50
N GLU A 623 51.81 38.68 -12.83
CA GLU A 623 53.00 38.59 -13.66
C GLU A 623 52.64 38.87 -15.12
N ASN A 624 53.42 39.77 -15.72
CA ASN A 624 53.52 40.14 -17.12
C ASN A 624 52.57 41.19 -17.74
N ARG A 625 53.21 42.35 -17.94
CA ARG A 625 53.00 43.46 -18.86
C ARG A 625 52.18 44.64 -18.37
#